data_AF-A0A538ISL5-F1
#
_entry.id   AF-A0A538ISL5-F1
#
_cell.length_a   1.000
_cell.length_b   1.000
_cell.length_c   1.000
_cell.angle_alpha   90.00
_cell.angle_beta   90.00
_cell.angle_gamma   90.00
#
_symmetry.space_group_name_H-M   'P 1'
#
loop_
_entity.id
_entity.type
_entity.pdbx_description
1 polymer ?
#
loop_
_entity_poly.entity_id
_entity_poly.type
_entity_poly.pdbx_seq_one_letter_code
_entity_poly.pdbx_strand_id
1 'polypeptide(L)'
;MRRIRRLPVRIRLALISATLTFAILALFAVVIGLFASKQVHSEFDDELNLTAADLQQRLVSPSLTGPIPSRDREALKAAAAGQAVVRIVVPYGVTQMPPSSPSLGLPRAGTHNIGEYRVASRPIPGPGGHTIGYLQYGKPLARLNHTIARIDLFLAIGVVGGTALAFLAGLALARRAMSPIANLTRASREIARTRDPGVALPKPEAQDEVADLANTLEDMLRALDDARAETEGALARQREFVADASHELRTPLTSILANLELLEGELEGEGREMAGSALRSSRRMRRLVADLLLLARADAGREGLREEVDLAAVVSEAAAEAAPVAAGHILSLDLPNGNGGGSIVYGVSDDLHRLASNLIENALVHTPPATEVMVRLRSDDAAAVLEVSDAGPGISGELRDRIFERFVRGHGERAGGGSGLGLAIVRAVAERHGGTVELDSSEAGGSRFTVRLPVERSARTPDVRPLRPPATPSAGA
;
A
#
# COMPACT_ATOMS: atom_id res chain seq x y z
N MET A 1 -23.11 -12.01 6.63
CA MET A 1 -22.80 -10.61 6.29
C MET A 1 -21.29 -10.28 6.13
N ARG A 2 -20.33 -10.93 6.82
CA ARG A 2 -18.87 -10.63 6.71
C ARG A 2 -18.25 -10.84 5.30
N ARG A 3 -18.72 -11.80 4.49
CA ARG A 3 -18.19 -12.04 3.13
C ARG A 3 -18.51 -10.92 2.13
N ILE A 4 -19.62 -10.20 2.30
CA ILE A 4 -20.08 -9.17 1.35
C ILE A 4 -19.20 -7.93 1.40
N ARG A 5 -18.63 -7.60 2.57
CA ARG A 5 -17.73 -6.44 2.73
C ARG A 5 -16.40 -6.56 1.95
N ARG A 6 -15.96 -7.79 1.62
CA ARG A 6 -14.71 -8.04 0.87
C ARG A 6 -14.87 -7.87 -0.64
N LEU A 7 -16.09 -7.74 -1.14
CA LEU A 7 -16.32 -7.56 -2.58
C LEU A 7 -15.93 -6.14 -3.02
N PRO A 8 -15.37 -5.97 -4.23
CA PRO A 8 -15.21 -4.66 -4.86
C PRO A 8 -16.50 -3.84 -4.80
N VAL A 9 -16.39 -2.53 -4.56
CA VAL A 9 -17.54 -1.61 -4.46
C VAL A 9 -18.48 -1.73 -5.66
N ARG A 10 -17.92 -1.90 -6.86
CA ARG A 10 -18.67 -2.14 -8.11
C ARG A 10 -19.61 -3.35 -8.08
N ILE A 11 -19.19 -4.46 -7.44
CA ILE A 11 -20.02 -5.67 -7.35
C ILE A 11 -21.12 -5.46 -6.29
N ARG A 12 -20.81 -4.76 -5.20
CA ARG A 12 -21.81 -4.44 -4.17
C ARG A 12 -22.94 -3.56 -4.71
N LEU A 13 -22.60 -2.49 -5.44
CA LEU A 13 -23.61 -1.61 -6.06
C LEU A 13 -24.49 -2.37 -7.06
N ALA A 14 -23.89 -3.18 -7.93
CA ALA A 14 -24.63 -4.01 -8.88
C ALA A 14 -25.54 -5.02 -8.18
N LEU A 15 -25.08 -5.67 -7.10
CA LEU A 15 -25.90 -6.58 -6.30
C LEU A 15 -27.06 -5.85 -5.62
N ILE A 16 -26.84 -4.69 -5.01
CA ILE A 16 -27.90 -3.91 -4.36
C ILE A 16 -28.99 -3.55 -5.37
N SER A 17 -28.59 -3.00 -6.54
CA SER A 17 -29.52 -2.67 -7.62
C SER A 17 -30.29 -3.90 -8.09
N ALA A 18 -29.60 -5.02 -8.36
CA ALA A 18 -30.24 -6.26 -8.78
C ALA A 18 -31.21 -6.82 -7.73
N THR A 19 -30.85 -6.78 -6.44
CA THR A 19 -31.73 -7.27 -5.36
C THR A 19 -32.98 -6.40 -5.20
N LEU A 20 -32.84 -5.08 -5.33
CA LEU A 20 -33.97 -4.15 -5.27
C LEU A 20 -34.89 -4.36 -6.47
N THR A 21 -34.33 -4.47 -7.68
CA THR A 21 -35.09 -4.76 -8.90
C THR A 21 -35.79 -6.12 -8.80
N PHE A 22 -35.10 -7.16 -8.30
CA PHE A 22 -35.71 -8.47 -8.07
C PHE A 22 -36.92 -8.38 -7.13
N ALA A 23 -36.79 -7.69 -6.00
CA ALA A 23 -37.89 -7.54 -5.04
C ALA A 23 -39.10 -6.82 -5.66
N ILE A 24 -38.86 -5.75 -6.41
CA ILE A 24 -39.92 -4.99 -7.10
C ILE A 24 -40.59 -5.85 -8.18
N LEU A 25 -39.80 -6.50 -9.03
CA LEU A 25 -40.33 -7.35 -10.11
C LEU A 25 -41.06 -8.58 -9.57
N ALA A 26 -40.55 -9.21 -8.51
CA ALA A 26 -41.21 -10.34 -7.86
C ALA A 26 -42.55 -9.94 -7.24
N LEU A 27 -42.60 -8.79 -6.54
CA LEU A 27 -43.86 -8.26 -6.01
C LEU A 27 -44.87 -8.00 -7.13
N PHE A 28 -44.43 -7.36 -8.22
CA PHE A 28 -45.28 -7.07 -9.36
C PHE A 28 -45.77 -8.35 -10.05
N ALA A 29 -44.89 -9.33 -10.23
CA ALA A 29 -45.23 -10.64 -10.79
C ALA A 29 -46.26 -11.37 -9.91
N VAL A 30 -46.13 -11.32 -8.59
CA VAL A 30 -47.12 -11.92 -7.68
C VAL A 30 -48.48 -11.21 -7.80
N VAL A 31 -48.50 -9.87 -7.79
CA VAL A 31 -49.75 -9.10 -7.89
C VAL A 31 -50.45 -9.34 -9.24
N ILE A 32 -49.70 -9.28 -10.34
CA ILE A 32 -50.25 -9.55 -11.69
C ILE A 32 -50.69 -11.00 -11.81
N GLY A 33 -49.89 -11.96 -11.35
CA GLY A 33 -50.23 -13.39 -11.41
C GLY A 33 -51.52 -13.69 -10.65
N LEU A 34 -51.69 -13.12 -9.45
CA LEU A 34 -52.93 -13.24 -8.68
C LEU A 34 -54.13 -12.62 -9.40
N PHE A 35 -53.97 -11.43 -9.99
CA PHE A 35 -55.05 -10.76 -10.71
C PHE A 35 -55.43 -11.52 -11.99
N ALA A 36 -54.44 -11.87 -12.81
CA ALA A 36 -54.63 -12.62 -14.05
C ALA A 36 -55.23 -14.00 -13.78
N SER A 37 -54.75 -14.73 -12.76
CA SER A 37 -55.34 -16.02 -12.37
C SER A 37 -56.81 -15.86 -11.98
N LYS A 38 -57.15 -14.88 -11.14
CA LYS A 38 -58.56 -14.60 -10.78
C LYS A 38 -59.41 -14.25 -12.00
N GLN A 39 -58.89 -13.41 -12.89
CA GLN A 39 -59.60 -13.01 -14.12
C GLN A 39 -59.89 -14.22 -15.01
N VAL A 40 -58.89 -15.07 -15.26
CA VAL A 40 -59.06 -16.28 -16.09
C VAL A 40 -60.05 -17.27 -15.45
N HIS A 41 -60.03 -17.43 -14.13
CA HIS A 41 -61.04 -18.25 -13.43
C HIS A 41 -62.45 -17.68 -13.57
N SER A 42 -62.61 -16.36 -13.42
CA SER A 42 -63.91 -15.69 -13.58
C SER A 42 -64.43 -15.84 -15.01
N GLU A 43 -63.61 -15.54 -16.02
CA GLU A 43 -63.99 -15.68 -17.44
C GLU A 43 -64.37 -17.12 -17.78
N PHE A 44 -63.66 -18.11 -17.21
CA PHE A 44 -63.96 -19.53 -17.41
C PHE A 44 -65.29 -19.93 -16.76
N ASP A 45 -65.57 -19.44 -15.54
CA ASP A 45 -66.84 -19.66 -14.85
C ASP A 45 -68.02 -18.98 -15.56
N ASP A 46 -67.82 -17.75 -16.05
CA ASP A 46 -68.82 -17.00 -16.82
C ASP A 46 -69.14 -17.71 -18.14
N GLU A 47 -68.12 -18.19 -18.87
CA GLU A 47 -68.30 -18.97 -20.10
C GLU A 47 -69.09 -20.26 -19.85
N LEU A 48 -68.76 -20.99 -18.77
CA LEU A 48 -69.47 -22.21 -18.37
C LEU A 48 -70.94 -21.92 -18.03
N ASN A 49 -71.21 -20.87 -17.25
CA ASN A 49 -72.55 -20.49 -16.84
C ASN A 49 -73.41 -20.02 -18.01
N LEU A 50 -72.85 -19.22 -18.91
CA LEU A 50 -73.53 -18.74 -20.13
C LEU A 50 -73.86 -19.91 -21.08
N THR A 51 -72.91 -20.81 -21.31
CA THR A 51 -73.12 -21.98 -22.17
C THR A 51 -74.16 -22.93 -21.57
N ALA A 52 -74.11 -23.18 -20.25
CA ALA A 52 -75.11 -23.96 -19.57
C ALA A 52 -76.51 -23.31 -19.64
N ALA A 53 -76.60 -21.98 -19.59
CA ALA A 53 -77.85 -21.24 -19.73
C ALA A 53 -78.45 -21.35 -21.14
N ASP A 54 -77.63 -21.16 -22.18
CA ASP A 54 -78.04 -21.31 -23.58
C ASP A 54 -78.53 -22.74 -23.87
N LEU A 55 -77.79 -23.75 -23.38
CA LEU A 55 -78.21 -25.15 -23.48
C LEU A 55 -79.49 -25.44 -22.72
N GLN A 56 -79.64 -24.93 -21.50
CA GLN A 56 -80.87 -25.06 -20.71
C GLN A 56 -82.05 -24.51 -21.50
N GLN A 57 -81.94 -23.30 -22.06
CA GLN A 57 -83.00 -22.64 -22.83
C GLN A 57 -83.39 -23.42 -24.10
N ARG A 58 -82.42 -24.01 -24.80
CA ARG A 58 -82.68 -24.85 -25.98
C ARG A 58 -83.38 -26.17 -25.64
N LEU A 59 -83.12 -26.72 -24.46
CA LEU A 59 -83.72 -27.97 -23.98
C LEU A 59 -85.12 -27.80 -23.37
N VAL A 60 -85.56 -26.58 -23.05
CA VAL A 60 -86.95 -26.30 -22.61
C VAL A 60 -87.89 -26.36 -23.82
N SER A 61 -88.07 -27.56 -24.38
CA SER A 61 -89.23 -27.91 -25.20
C SER A 61 -90.20 -28.76 -24.36
N PRO A 62 -91.53 -28.70 -24.57
CA PRO A 62 -92.54 -29.23 -23.64
C PRO A 62 -92.60 -30.77 -23.50
N SER A 63 -91.57 -31.52 -23.94
CA SER A 63 -91.62 -32.96 -24.20
C SER A 63 -90.52 -33.77 -23.50
N LEU A 64 -89.96 -33.31 -22.38
CA LEU A 64 -88.99 -34.07 -21.57
C LEU A 64 -89.66 -35.15 -20.68
N THR A 65 -90.72 -35.78 -21.17
CA THR A 65 -91.33 -37.00 -20.60
C THR A 65 -90.89 -38.27 -21.34
N GLY A 66 -89.93 -38.17 -22.27
CA GLY A 66 -89.38 -39.28 -23.07
C GLY A 66 -87.92 -39.07 -23.51
N PRO A 67 -87.36 -39.94 -24.38
CA PRO A 67 -85.99 -39.82 -24.87
C PRO A 67 -85.76 -38.48 -25.60
N ILE A 68 -84.59 -37.87 -25.37
CA ILE A 68 -84.22 -36.56 -25.92
C ILE A 68 -84.35 -36.55 -27.46
N PRO A 69 -85.06 -35.56 -28.06
CA PRO A 69 -85.21 -35.45 -29.52
C PRO A 69 -83.87 -35.44 -30.26
N SER A 70 -83.86 -35.97 -31.50
CA SER A 70 -82.64 -36.05 -32.34
C SER A 70 -81.99 -34.68 -32.60
N ARG A 71 -82.80 -33.63 -32.80
CA ARG A 71 -82.34 -32.25 -33.00
C ARG A 71 -81.58 -31.71 -31.78
N ASP A 72 -82.08 -31.98 -30.58
CA ASP A 72 -81.45 -31.56 -29.34
C ASP A 72 -80.18 -32.39 -29.07
N ARG A 73 -80.17 -33.66 -29.49
CA ARG A 73 -79.01 -34.54 -29.42
C ARG A 73 -77.83 -34.03 -30.25
N GLU A 74 -78.07 -33.42 -31.41
CA GLU A 74 -77.01 -32.77 -32.22
C GLU A 74 -76.48 -31.50 -31.57
N ALA A 75 -77.35 -30.65 -31.02
CA ALA A 75 -76.94 -29.46 -30.27
C ALA A 75 -76.09 -29.82 -29.04
N LEU A 76 -76.47 -30.87 -28.30
CA LEU A 76 -75.70 -31.38 -27.16
C LEU A 76 -74.35 -31.96 -27.57
N LYS A 77 -74.27 -32.67 -28.71
CA LYS A 77 -73.00 -33.14 -29.27
C LYS A 77 -72.10 -31.99 -29.69
N ALA A 78 -72.65 -30.95 -30.32
CA ALA A 78 -71.91 -29.76 -30.73
C ALA A 78 -71.37 -28.99 -29.51
N ALA A 79 -72.17 -28.84 -28.45
CA ALA A 79 -71.74 -28.17 -27.24
C ALA A 79 -70.74 -28.98 -26.38
N ALA A 80 -70.80 -30.31 -26.49
CA ALA A 80 -69.81 -31.22 -25.92
C ALA A 80 -68.53 -31.35 -26.77
N ALA A 81 -68.35 -30.51 -27.81
CA ALA A 81 -67.11 -30.47 -28.57
C ALA A 81 -65.93 -29.98 -27.71
N GLY A 82 -64.71 -30.36 -28.10
CA GLY A 82 -63.50 -29.84 -27.48
C GLY A 82 -63.26 -30.29 -26.03
N GLN A 83 -63.58 -31.56 -25.71
CA GLN A 83 -63.46 -32.19 -24.38
C GLN A 83 -64.45 -31.69 -23.32
N ALA A 84 -65.44 -30.88 -23.72
CA ALA A 84 -66.54 -30.54 -22.83
C ALA A 84 -67.45 -31.76 -22.61
N VAL A 85 -68.10 -31.79 -21.45
CA VAL A 85 -69.04 -32.85 -21.07
C VAL A 85 -70.38 -32.20 -20.77
N VAL A 86 -71.42 -32.65 -21.46
CA VAL A 86 -72.80 -32.26 -21.18
C VAL A 86 -73.52 -33.43 -20.56
N ARG A 87 -74.16 -33.25 -19.41
CA ARG A 87 -74.89 -34.30 -18.70
C ARG A 87 -76.27 -33.82 -18.27
N ILE A 88 -77.29 -34.57 -18.62
CA ILE A 88 -78.68 -34.33 -18.22
C ILE A 88 -79.04 -35.42 -17.21
N VAL A 89 -79.35 -35.00 -15.98
CA VAL A 89 -79.72 -35.87 -14.86
C VAL A 89 -81.20 -35.68 -14.59
N VAL A 90 -82.01 -36.69 -14.89
CA VAL A 90 -83.46 -36.72 -14.66
C VAL A 90 -83.80 -37.92 -13.76
N PRO A 91 -84.95 -37.94 -13.06
CA PRO A 91 -85.29 -39.01 -12.11
C PRO A 91 -85.25 -40.43 -12.69
N TYR A 92 -85.51 -40.57 -13.99
CA TYR A 92 -85.59 -41.84 -14.71
C TYR A 92 -84.31 -42.20 -15.50
N GLY A 93 -83.24 -41.41 -15.39
CA GLY A 93 -81.95 -41.75 -16.02
C GLY A 93 -80.98 -40.58 -16.18
N VAL A 94 -79.77 -40.91 -16.62
CA VAL A 94 -78.72 -39.94 -16.92
C VAL A 94 -78.36 -40.06 -18.40
N THR A 95 -78.45 -38.94 -19.13
CA THR A 95 -77.88 -38.85 -20.48
C THR A 95 -76.61 -38.01 -20.43
N GLN A 96 -75.54 -38.48 -21.06
CA GLN A 96 -74.28 -37.74 -21.13
C GLN A 96 -73.68 -37.76 -22.54
N MET A 97 -73.01 -36.66 -22.90
CA MET A 97 -72.32 -36.49 -24.16
C MET A 97 -70.92 -35.91 -23.91
N PRO A 98 -69.85 -36.54 -24.43
CA PRO A 98 -69.80 -37.87 -25.05
C PRO A 98 -70.28 -39.01 -24.11
N PRO A 99 -70.77 -40.16 -24.62
CA PRO A 99 -71.27 -41.26 -23.79
C PRO A 99 -70.24 -41.86 -22.82
N SER A 100 -68.94 -41.82 -23.16
CA SER A 100 -67.82 -42.32 -22.36
C SER A 100 -67.21 -41.26 -21.42
N SER A 101 -67.95 -40.21 -21.09
CA SER A 101 -67.45 -39.12 -20.23
C SER A 101 -67.43 -39.52 -18.75
N PRO A 102 -66.50 -38.95 -17.96
CA PRO A 102 -66.49 -39.15 -16.52
C PRO A 102 -67.73 -38.54 -15.85
N SER A 103 -68.12 -39.11 -14.72
CA SER A 103 -69.26 -38.60 -13.93
C SER A 103 -68.96 -37.21 -13.39
N LEU A 104 -69.84 -36.25 -13.69
CA LEU A 104 -69.80 -34.89 -13.14
C LEU A 104 -70.49 -34.78 -11.77
N GLY A 105 -70.43 -35.84 -10.96
CA GLY A 105 -70.93 -35.84 -9.57
C GLY A 105 -72.45 -35.62 -9.45
N LEU A 106 -72.90 -35.17 -8.27
CA LEU A 106 -74.30 -34.80 -8.03
C LEU A 106 -74.55 -33.35 -8.47
N PRO A 107 -75.69 -33.02 -9.09
CA PRO A 107 -76.01 -31.64 -9.47
C PRO A 107 -76.05 -30.70 -8.26
N ARG A 108 -75.29 -29.60 -8.33
CA ARG A 108 -75.28 -28.53 -7.33
C ARG A 108 -75.36 -27.18 -8.05
N ALA A 109 -76.29 -26.32 -7.65
CA ALA A 109 -76.51 -25.03 -8.29
C ALA A 109 -75.24 -24.15 -8.20
N GLY A 110 -74.76 -23.65 -9.35
CA GLY A 110 -73.52 -22.87 -9.45
C GLY A 110 -72.35 -23.62 -10.10
N THR A 111 -71.17 -22.99 -10.13
CA THR A 111 -69.92 -23.56 -10.67
C THR A 111 -69.10 -24.25 -9.59
N HIS A 112 -68.70 -25.50 -9.84
CA HIS A 112 -67.96 -26.31 -8.87
C HIS A 112 -66.87 -27.13 -9.56
N ASN A 113 -65.81 -27.46 -8.82
CA ASN A 113 -64.80 -28.42 -9.27
C ASN A 113 -65.26 -29.84 -8.97
N ILE A 114 -65.27 -30.70 -9.97
CA ILE A 114 -65.61 -32.12 -9.86
C ILE A 114 -64.56 -32.93 -10.62
N GLY A 115 -63.69 -33.61 -9.87
CA GLY A 115 -62.51 -34.24 -10.45
C GLY A 115 -61.65 -33.22 -11.21
N GLU A 116 -61.32 -33.54 -12.46
CA GLU A 116 -60.53 -32.67 -13.34
C GLU A 116 -61.38 -31.66 -14.13
N TYR A 117 -62.67 -31.52 -13.81
CA TYR A 117 -63.60 -30.66 -14.54
C TYR A 117 -64.12 -29.53 -13.66
N ARG A 118 -64.28 -28.34 -14.26
CA ARG A 118 -65.11 -27.26 -13.71
C ARG A 118 -66.49 -27.41 -14.32
N VAL A 119 -67.51 -27.51 -13.47
CA VAL A 119 -68.87 -27.88 -13.86
C VAL A 119 -69.86 -26.82 -13.41
N ALA A 120 -70.66 -26.31 -14.35
CA ALA A 120 -71.85 -25.52 -14.08
C ALA A 120 -73.09 -26.42 -14.12
N SER A 121 -73.92 -26.39 -13.07
CA SER A 121 -75.20 -27.12 -13.06
C SER A 121 -76.38 -26.17 -13.01
N ARG A 122 -77.38 -26.38 -13.89
CA ARG A 122 -78.63 -25.60 -13.93
C ARG A 122 -79.86 -26.52 -13.86
N PRO A 123 -80.91 -26.14 -13.09
CA PRO A 123 -82.14 -26.94 -13.00
C PRO A 123 -82.92 -26.85 -14.32
N ILE A 124 -83.54 -27.93 -14.76
CA ILE A 124 -84.43 -27.93 -15.92
C ILE A 124 -85.86 -27.69 -15.42
N PRO A 125 -86.49 -26.56 -15.75
CA PRO A 125 -87.85 -26.28 -15.32
C PRO A 125 -88.85 -27.16 -16.10
N GLY A 126 -89.77 -27.79 -15.37
CA GLY A 126 -90.89 -28.54 -15.93
C GLY A 126 -92.21 -27.76 -15.87
N PRO A 127 -93.30 -28.38 -16.35
CA PRO A 127 -94.64 -27.81 -16.25
C PRO A 127 -94.97 -27.46 -14.79
N GLY A 128 -95.48 -26.24 -14.56
CA GLY A 128 -95.81 -25.76 -13.20
C GLY A 128 -94.62 -25.23 -12.38
N GLY A 129 -93.42 -25.09 -12.98
CA GLY A 129 -92.26 -24.47 -12.33
C GLY A 129 -91.44 -25.40 -11.42
N HIS A 130 -91.82 -26.67 -11.31
CA HIS A 130 -91.04 -27.68 -10.59
C HIS A 130 -89.79 -28.10 -11.39
N THR A 131 -88.70 -28.40 -10.70
CA THR A 131 -87.47 -28.89 -11.35
C THR A 131 -87.64 -30.36 -11.72
N ILE A 132 -87.58 -30.69 -13.01
CA ILE A 132 -87.73 -32.07 -13.53
C ILE A 132 -86.39 -32.78 -13.78
N GLY A 133 -85.28 -32.06 -13.64
CA GLY A 133 -83.93 -32.58 -13.79
C GLY A 133 -82.88 -31.49 -13.71
N TYR A 134 -81.62 -31.83 -13.95
CA TYR A 134 -80.50 -30.89 -13.99
C TYR A 134 -79.68 -31.09 -15.26
N LEU A 135 -79.28 -29.97 -15.87
CA LEU A 135 -78.26 -29.92 -16.90
C LEU A 135 -76.92 -29.56 -16.24
N GLN A 136 -75.90 -30.37 -16.47
CA GLN A 136 -74.52 -30.09 -16.09
C GLN A 136 -73.69 -29.89 -17.35
N TYR A 137 -72.91 -28.81 -17.39
CA TYR A 137 -71.92 -28.53 -18.41
C TYR A 137 -70.55 -28.41 -17.76
N GLY A 138 -69.62 -29.27 -18.16
CA GLY A 138 -68.27 -29.33 -17.61
C GLY A 138 -67.20 -29.14 -18.67
N LYS A 139 -66.15 -28.37 -18.34
CA LYS A 139 -64.92 -28.29 -19.14
C LYS A 139 -63.70 -28.72 -18.32
N PRO A 140 -62.67 -29.32 -18.95
CA PRO A 140 -61.46 -29.73 -18.22
C PRO A 140 -60.70 -28.54 -17.63
N LEU A 141 -60.29 -28.65 -16.38
CA LEU A 141 -59.41 -27.69 -15.68
C LEU A 141 -58.01 -27.64 -16.29
N ALA A 142 -57.60 -28.67 -17.05
CA ALA A 142 -56.30 -28.71 -17.71
C ALA A 142 -56.06 -27.48 -18.63
N ARG A 143 -57.08 -27.00 -19.35
CA ARG A 143 -56.96 -25.80 -20.19
C ARG A 143 -56.71 -24.54 -19.35
N LEU A 144 -57.47 -24.38 -18.27
CA LEU A 144 -57.32 -23.27 -17.32
C LEU A 144 -55.92 -23.28 -16.70
N ASN A 145 -55.48 -24.44 -16.20
CA ASN A 145 -54.18 -24.63 -15.58
C ASN A 145 -53.02 -24.37 -16.56
N HIS A 146 -53.13 -24.79 -17.82
CA HIS A 146 -52.11 -24.51 -18.84
C HIS A 146 -51.99 -23.01 -19.15
N THR A 147 -53.10 -22.27 -19.19
CA THR A 147 -53.07 -20.81 -19.40
C THR A 147 -52.39 -20.11 -18.23
N ILE A 148 -52.77 -20.46 -17.00
CA ILE A 148 -52.16 -19.89 -15.78
C ILE A 148 -50.66 -20.23 -15.72
N ALA A 149 -50.29 -21.49 -15.97
CA ALA A 149 -48.88 -21.91 -15.97
C ALA A 149 -48.02 -21.16 -17.01
N ARG A 150 -48.59 -20.82 -18.18
CA ARG A 150 -47.90 -19.98 -19.17
C ARG A 150 -47.69 -18.56 -18.66
N ILE A 151 -48.70 -17.96 -18.04
CA ILE A 151 -48.61 -16.63 -17.43
C ILE A 151 -47.50 -16.63 -16.36
N ASP A 152 -47.52 -17.60 -15.46
CA ASP A 152 -46.51 -17.74 -14.39
C ASP A 152 -45.10 -17.93 -14.96
N LEU A 153 -44.95 -18.73 -16.02
CA LEU A 153 -43.66 -18.92 -16.70
C LEU A 153 -43.14 -17.62 -17.32
N PHE A 154 -43.98 -16.86 -18.02
CA PHE A 154 -43.57 -15.57 -18.60
C PHE A 154 -43.20 -14.55 -17.54
N LEU A 155 -43.96 -14.49 -16.44
CA LEU A 155 -43.64 -13.63 -15.29
C LEU A 155 -42.31 -14.03 -14.65
N ALA A 156 -42.07 -15.32 -14.43
CA ALA A 156 -40.82 -15.83 -13.86
C ALA A 156 -39.61 -15.50 -14.75
N ILE A 157 -39.73 -15.70 -16.08
CA ILE A 157 -38.70 -15.32 -17.06
C ILE A 157 -38.46 -13.81 -17.01
N GLY A 158 -39.52 -13.00 -16.93
CA GLY A 158 -39.42 -11.54 -16.80
C GLY A 158 -38.67 -11.10 -15.55
N VAL A 159 -38.95 -11.71 -14.39
CA VAL A 159 -38.25 -11.42 -13.12
C VAL A 159 -36.76 -11.77 -13.23
N VAL A 160 -36.43 -12.97 -13.72
CA VAL A 160 -35.03 -13.42 -13.85
C VAL A 160 -34.28 -12.56 -14.87
N GLY A 161 -34.87 -12.34 -16.05
CA GLY A 161 -34.28 -11.53 -17.12
C GLY A 161 -34.09 -10.08 -16.71
N GLY A 162 -35.10 -9.45 -16.11
CA GLY A 162 -35.02 -8.08 -15.62
C GLY A 162 -33.98 -7.91 -14.51
N THR A 163 -33.89 -8.88 -13.59
CA THR A 163 -32.87 -8.88 -12.53
C THR A 163 -31.45 -9.02 -13.09
N ALA A 164 -31.25 -9.92 -14.06
CA ALA A 164 -29.96 -10.09 -14.72
C ALA A 164 -29.54 -8.82 -15.49
N LEU A 165 -30.47 -8.18 -16.19
CA LEU A 165 -30.23 -6.93 -16.91
C LEU A 165 -29.88 -5.79 -15.95
N ALA A 166 -30.61 -5.65 -14.83
CA ALA A 166 -30.30 -4.68 -13.79
C ALA A 166 -28.91 -4.92 -13.17
N PHE A 167 -28.53 -6.17 -12.94
CA PHE A 167 -27.18 -6.50 -12.48
C PHE A 167 -26.09 -6.07 -13.47
N LEU A 168 -26.26 -6.37 -14.75
CA LEU A 168 -25.30 -6.01 -15.80
C LEU A 168 -25.20 -4.48 -15.98
N ALA A 169 -26.34 -3.78 -16.01
CA ALA A 169 -26.40 -2.32 -16.08
C ALA A 169 -25.75 -1.67 -14.85
N GLY A 170 -26.06 -2.16 -13.65
CA GLY A 170 -25.45 -1.70 -12.41
C GLY A 170 -23.93 -1.91 -12.39
N LEU A 171 -23.44 -3.05 -12.92
CA LEU A 171 -22.01 -3.32 -13.03
C LEU A 171 -21.31 -2.38 -14.02
N ALA A 172 -21.94 -2.10 -15.17
CA ALA A 172 -21.41 -1.18 -16.17
C ALA A 172 -21.33 0.26 -15.62
N LEU A 173 -22.41 0.74 -14.99
CA LEU A 173 -22.47 2.07 -14.41
C LEU A 173 -21.44 2.24 -13.28
N ALA A 174 -21.34 1.25 -12.38
CA ALA A 174 -20.39 1.29 -11.29
C ALA A 174 -18.92 1.22 -11.77
N ARG A 175 -18.63 0.50 -12.86
CA ARG A 175 -17.30 0.50 -13.49
C ARG A 175 -16.94 1.87 -14.04
N ARG A 176 -17.88 2.52 -14.74
CA ARG A 176 -17.68 3.86 -15.30
C ARG A 176 -17.45 4.89 -14.19
N ALA A 177 -18.28 4.89 -13.15
CA ALA A 177 -18.17 5.82 -12.02
C ALA A 177 -16.87 5.63 -11.20
N MET A 178 -16.36 4.41 -11.07
CA MET A 178 -15.15 4.11 -10.27
C MET A 178 -13.85 4.19 -11.09
N SER A 179 -13.92 4.34 -12.41
CA SER A 179 -12.73 4.38 -13.28
C SER A 179 -11.79 5.56 -12.95
N PRO A 180 -12.26 6.80 -12.73
CA PRO A 180 -11.38 7.92 -12.41
C PRO A 180 -10.58 7.70 -11.12
N ILE A 181 -11.23 7.19 -10.06
CA ILE A 181 -10.56 6.86 -8.78
C ILE A 181 -9.49 5.79 -8.97
N ALA A 182 -9.76 4.78 -9.80
CA ALA A 182 -8.78 3.73 -10.11
C ALA A 182 -7.56 4.28 -10.86
N ASN A 183 -7.77 5.25 -11.76
CA ASN A 183 -6.70 5.92 -12.48
C ASN A 183 -5.86 6.81 -11.56
N LEU A 184 -6.48 7.61 -10.68
CA LEU A 184 -5.79 8.39 -9.65
C LEU A 184 -4.95 7.48 -8.74
N THR A 185 -5.54 6.39 -8.25
CA THR A 185 -4.82 5.43 -7.39
C THR A 185 -3.60 4.83 -8.10
N ARG A 186 -3.70 4.58 -9.41
CA ARG A 186 -2.57 4.06 -10.20
C ARG A 186 -1.46 5.11 -10.32
N ALA A 187 -1.82 6.35 -10.65
CA ALA A 187 -0.86 7.47 -10.75
C ALA A 187 -0.17 7.72 -9.39
N SER A 188 -0.89 7.73 -8.27
CA SER A 188 -0.29 7.91 -6.94
C SER A 188 0.69 6.79 -6.58
N ARG A 189 0.39 5.53 -6.95
CA ARG A 189 1.33 4.41 -6.74
C ARG A 189 2.57 4.51 -7.61
N GLU A 190 2.41 5.07 -8.81
CA GLU A 190 3.53 5.31 -9.71
C GLU A 190 4.46 6.38 -9.15
N ILE A 191 3.92 7.53 -8.72
CA ILE A 191 4.66 8.59 -8.03
C ILE A 191 5.39 8.04 -6.80
N ALA A 192 4.71 7.23 -5.97
CA ALA A 192 5.34 6.63 -4.79
C ALA A 192 6.50 5.69 -5.15
N ARG A 193 6.42 5.01 -6.30
CA ARG A 193 7.47 4.09 -6.78
C ARG A 193 8.64 4.84 -7.42
N THR A 194 8.38 5.84 -8.24
CA THR A 194 9.41 6.60 -8.97
C THR A 194 10.01 7.73 -8.14
N ARG A 195 9.32 8.16 -7.07
CA ARG A 195 9.60 9.38 -6.29
C ARG A 195 9.65 10.64 -7.16
N ASP A 196 8.93 10.62 -8.27
CA ASP A 196 8.84 11.72 -9.22
C ASP A 196 7.46 12.38 -9.12
N PRO A 197 7.37 13.58 -8.52
CA PRO A 197 6.11 14.34 -8.43
C PRO A 197 5.68 14.94 -9.78
N GLY A 198 6.53 14.92 -10.81
CA GLY A 198 6.23 15.44 -12.15
C GLY A 198 5.26 14.58 -12.96
N VAL A 199 4.88 13.40 -12.46
CA VAL A 199 3.86 12.55 -13.10
C VAL A 199 2.50 13.24 -12.98
N ALA A 200 1.98 13.69 -14.12
CA ALA A 200 0.69 14.37 -14.18
C ALA A 200 -0.44 13.48 -13.66
N LEU A 201 -1.17 13.98 -12.66
CA LEU A 201 -2.41 13.34 -12.22
C LEU A 201 -3.46 13.44 -13.32
N PRO A 202 -4.19 12.35 -13.62
CA PRO A 202 -5.28 12.40 -14.59
C PRO A 202 -6.37 13.34 -14.07
N LYS A 203 -6.67 14.39 -14.84
CA LYS A 203 -7.74 15.35 -14.52
C LYS A 203 -9.09 14.76 -14.90
N PRO A 204 -10.01 14.52 -13.95
CA PRO A 204 -11.37 14.12 -14.28
C PRO A 204 -12.05 15.21 -15.11
N GLU A 205 -12.77 14.84 -16.17
CA GLU A 205 -13.52 15.80 -17.00
C GLU A 205 -14.76 16.36 -16.28
N ALA A 206 -15.32 15.59 -15.35
CA ALA A 206 -16.47 16.00 -14.56
C ALA A 206 -16.02 16.90 -13.40
N GLN A 207 -16.83 17.90 -13.04
CA GLN A 207 -16.62 18.76 -11.86
C GLN A 207 -17.39 18.20 -10.67
N ASP A 208 -16.99 17.01 -10.20
CA ASP A 208 -17.59 16.32 -9.06
C ASP A 208 -16.58 16.17 -7.91
N GLU A 209 -16.97 15.49 -6.84
CA GLU A 209 -16.11 15.26 -5.67
C GLU A 209 -14.80 14.52 -6.01
N VAL A 210 -14.76 13.80 -7.14
CA VAL A 210 -13.54 13.13 -7.61
C VAL A 210 -12.57 14.13 -8.23
N ALA A 211 -13.07 15.18 -8.88
CA ALA A 211 -12.24 16.28 -9.37
C ALA A 211 -11.64 17.08 -8.21
N ASP A 212 -12.43 17.38 -7.18
CA ASP A 212 -11.94 18.06 -5.97
C ASP A 212 -10.84 17.24 -5.28
N LEU A 213 -11.01 15.91 -5.19
CA LEU A 213 -9.98 15.01 -4.68
C LEU A 213 -8.71 15.04 -5.54
N ALA A 214 -8.84 15.04 -6.88
CA ALA A 214 -7.70 15.11 -7.78
C ALA A 214 -6.92 16.42 -7.61
N ASN A 215 -7.62 17.55 -7.54
CA ASN A 215 -7.02 18.87 -7.33
C ASN A 215 -6.33 18.96 -5.96
N THR A 216 -6.99 18.50 -4.89
CA THR A 216 -6.41 18.50 -3.54
C THR A 216 -5.14 17.67 -3.47
N LEU A 217 -5.12 16.52 -4.15
CA LEU A 217 -3.93 15.68 -4.23
C LEU A 217 -2.81 16.36 -5.05
N GLU A 218 -3.15 17.03 -6.15
CA GLU A 218 -2.19 17.79 -6.96
C GLU A 218 -1.56 18.93 -6.14
N ASP A 219 -2.36 19.68 -5.38
CA ASP A 219 -1.88 20.76 -4.51
C ASP A 219 -0.98 20.24 -3.38
N MET A 220 -1.31 19.10 -2.78
CA MET A 220 -0.47 18.44 -1.77
C MET A 220 0.89 18.02 -2.36
N LEU A 221 0.89 17.47 -3.58
CA LEU A 221 2.13 17.07 -4.25
C LEU A 221 3.02 18.27 -4.57
N ARG A 222 2.44 19.38 -5.05
CA ARG A 222 3.17 20.64 -5.26
C ARG A 222 3.76 21.18 -3.96
N ALA A 223 2.97 21.23 -2.89
CA ALA A 223 3.43 21.70 -1.58
C ALA A 223 4.59 20.86 -1.03
N LEU A 224 4.58 19.54 -1.26
CA LEU A 224 5.69 18.66 -0.87
C LEU A 224 6.96 18.90 -1.71
N ASP A 225 6.81 19.13 -3.01
CA ASP A 225 7.94 19.42 -3.90
C ASP A 225 8.57 20.78 -3.57
N ASP A 226 7.75 21.80 -3.33
CA ASP A 226 8.19 23.13 -2.89
C ASP A 226 8.94 23.07 -1.55
N ALA A 227 8.38 22.36 -0.55
CA ALA A 227 9.03 22.21 0.76
C ALA A 227 10.37 21.45 0.66
N ARG A 228 10.44 20.47 -0.24
CA ARG A 228 11.69 19.74 -0.52
C ARG A 228 12.72 20.67 -1.16
N ALA A 229 12.34 21.43 -2.18
CA ALA A 229 13.23 22.38 -2.85
C ALA A 229 13.73 23.46 -1.87
N GLU A 230 12.88 23.95 -0.98
CA GLU A 230 13.27 24.90 0.07
C GLU A 230 14.29 24.29 1.04
N THR A 231 14.07 23.05 1.47
CA THR A 231 14.98 22.32 2.35
C THR A 231 16.33 22.07 1.68
N GLU A 232 16.34 21.62 0.42
CA GLU A 232 17.56 21.40 -0.37
C GLU A 232 18.32 22.72 -0.56
N GLY A 233 17.62 23.82 -0.82
CA GLY A 233 18.20 25.16 -0.93
C GLY A 233 18.76 25.68 0.39
N ALA A 234 18.08 25.44 1.52
CA ALA A 234 18.57 25.82 2.85
C ALA A 234 19.84 25.04 3.22
N LEU A 235 19.87 23.74 2.96
CA LEU A 235 21.06 22.92 3.14
C LEU A 235 22.21 23.41 2.24
N ALA A 236 21.96 23.73 0.97
CA ALA A 236 22.97 24.27 0.08
C ALA A 236 23.61 25.58 0.61
N ARG A 237 22.78 26.53 1.09
CA ARG A 237 23.27 27.79 1.70
C ARG A 237 24.07 27.56 2.98
N GLN A 238 23.62 26.63 3.83
CA GLN A 238 24.37 26.25 5.03
C GLN A 238 25.75 25.67 4.68
N ARG A 239 25.84 24.86 3.62
CA ARG A 239 27.10 24.29 3.13
C ARG A 239 28.07 25.37 2.61
N GLU A 240 27.55 26.39 1.93
CA GLU A 240 28.35 27.52 1.41
C GLU A 240 28.88 28.38 2.56
N PHE A 241 28.02 28.76 3.51
CA PHE A 241 28.39 29.56 4.68
C PHE A 241 29.53 28.92 5.49
N VAL A 242 29.47 27.61 5.73
CA VAL A 242 30.52 26.87 6.45
C VAL A 242 31.85 26.91 5.71
N ALA A 243 31.82 26.81 4.38
CA ALA A 243 33.03 26.84 3.57
C ALA A 243 33.66 28.24 3.55
N ASP A 244 32.84 29.29 3.40
CA ASP A 244 33.32 30.67 3.40
C ASP A 244 33.89 31.06 4.77
N ALA A 245 33.19 30.72 5.85
CA ALA A 245 33.68 30.92 7.21
C ALA A 245 35.03 30.20 7.44
N SER A 246 35.26 29.07 6.77
CA SER A 246 36.54 28.35 6.86
C SER A 246 37.71 29.16 6.32
N HIS A 247 37.52 29.77 5.16
CA HIS A 247 38.55 30.55 4.49
C HIS A 247 38.79 31.89 5.19
N GLU A 248 37.72 32.57 5.56
CA GLU A 248 37.78 33.88 6.22
C GLU A 248 38.41 33.82 7.62
N LEU A 249 38.28 32.71 8.36
CA LEU A 249 38.94 32.56 9.67
C LEU A 249 40.39 32.09 9.58
N ARG A 250 40.76 31.30 8.56
CA ARG A 250 42.12 30.76 8.42
C ARG A 250 43.16 31.84 8.16
N THR A 251 42.83 32.82 7.32
CA THR A 251 43.73 33.92 6.92
C THR A 251 44.17 34.79 8.11
N PRO A 252 43.27 35.38 8.93
CA PRO A 252 43.67 36.20 10.06
C PRO A 252 44.40 35.39 11.14
N LEU A 253 44.01 34.13 11.38
CA LEU A 253 44.70 33.27 12.33
C LEU A 253 46.14 32.97 11.90
N THR A 254 46.37 32.72 10.62
CA THR A 254 47.72 32.52 10.07
C THR A 254 48.61 33.74 10.29
N SER A 255 48.07 34.95 10.06
CA SER A 255 48.79 36.21 10.29
C SER A 255 49.13 36.44 11.76
N ILE A 256 48.17 36.24 12.67
CA ILE A 256 48.38 36.35 14.12
C ILE A 256 49.48 35.39 14.58
N LEU A 257 49.47 34.16 14.08
CA LEU A 257 50.45 33.14 14.44
C LEU A 257 51.85 33.50 13.96
N ALA A 258 52.00 33.95 12.71
CA ALA A 258 53.28 34.38 12.18
C ALA A 258 53.86 35.56 12.98
N ASN A 259 53.04 36.55 13.33
CA ASN A 259 53.47 37.69 14.14
C ASN A 259 53.89 37.28 15.55
N LEU A 260 53.15 36.36 16.18
CA LEU A 260 53.49 35.84 17.51
C LEU A 260 54.76 34.97 17.51
N GLU A 261 55.02 34.22 16.43
CA GLU A 261 56.27 33.45 16.25
C GLU A 261 57.48 34.38 16.11
N LEU A 262 57.34 35.49 15.37
CA LEU A 262 58.37 36.53 15.29
C LEU A 262 58.62 37.20 16.65
N LEU A 263 57.56 37.61 17.36
CA LEU A 263 57.63 38.22 18.69
C LEU A 263 58.27 37.29 19.73
N GLU A 264 57.93 35.99 19.72
CA GLU A 264 58.56 35.01 20.61
C GLU A 264 60.05 34.84 20.31
N GLY A 265 60.46 34.96 19.05
CA GLY A 265 61.86 34.90 18.63
C GLY A 265 62.69 36.11 19.04
N GLU A 266 62.12 37.31 19.01
CA GLU A 266 62.80 38.59 19.26
C GLU A 266 62.79 39.05 20.73
N LEU A 267 61.79 38.65 21.52
CA LEU A 267 61.66 39.06 22.93
C LEU A 267 62.47 38.16 23.88
N GLU A 268 62.88 38.74 25.01
CA GLU A 268 63.52 38.04 26.13
C GLU A 268 62.73 38.22 27.44
N GLY A 269 63.00 37.38 28.44
CA GLY A 269 62.36 37.45 29.76
C GLY A 269 60.83 37.30 29.73
N GLU A 270 60.14 38.13 30.51
CA GLU A 270 58.68 38.11 30.67
C GLU A 270 57.94 38.34 29.33
N GLY A 271 58.51 39.17 28.44
CA GLY A 271 57.92 39.43 27.11
C GLY A 271 57.89 38.19 26.21
N ARG A 272 58.95 37.37 26.26
CA ARG A 272 59.00 36.08 25.55
C ARG A 272 57.95 35.11 26.08
N GLU A 273 57.78 35.08 27.40
CA GLU A 273 56.83 34.18 28.06
C GLU A 273 55.37 34.55 27.74
N MET A 274 55.06 35.85 27.70
CA MET A 274 53.76 36.36 27.24
C MET A 274 53.50 36.05 25.76
N ALA A 275 54.48 36.28 24.88
CA ALA A 275 54.37 35.96 23.46
C ALA A 275 54.15 34.45 23.22
N GLY A 276 54.91 33.60 23.91
CA GLY A 276 54.75 32.14 23.87
C GLY A 276 53.38 31.68 24.41
N SER A 277 52.85 32.34 25.44
CA SER A 277 51.49 32.06 25.96
C SER A 277 50.39 32.44 24.95
N ALA A 278 50.51 33.62 24.34
CA ALA A 278 49.61 34.05 23.27
C ALA A 278 49.68 33.11 22.06
N LEU A 279 50.89 32.68 21.68
CA LEU A 279 51.11 31.75 20.58
C LEU A 279 50.45 30.39 20.83
N ARG A 280 50.59 29.82 22.03
CA ARG A 280 49.88 28.60 22.44
C ARG A 280 48.36 28.77 22.35
N SER A 281 47.84 29.91 22.82
CA SER A 281 46.41 30.21 22.77
C SER A 281 45.88 30.36 21.33
N SER A 282 46.60 31.07 20.45
CA SER A 282 46.23 31.21 19.04
C SER A 282 46.32 29.90 18.27
N ARG A 283 47.31 29.03 18.57
CA ARG A 283 47.39 27.68 17.99
C ARG A 283 46.18 26.84 18.41
N ARG A 284 45.75 26.96 19.67
CA ARG A 284 44.53 26.31 20.18
C ARG A 284 43.28 26.81 19.46
N MET A 285 43.17 28.11 19.22
CA MET A 285 42.05 28.69 18.47
C MET A 285 42.04 28.23 17.00
N ARG A 286 43.21 28.15 16.34
CA ARG A 286 43.33 27.58 14.99
C ARG A 286 42.86 26.13 14.93
N ARG A 287 43.23 25.31 15.93
CA ARG A 287 42.77 23.92 16.03
C ARG A 287 41.25 23.85 16.19
N LEU A 288 40.70 24.62 17.13
CA LEU A 288 39.25 24.72 17.38
C LEU A 288 38.44 25.11 16.15
N VAL A 289 38.91 26.11 15.41
CA VAL A 289 38.25 26.55 14.17
C VAL A 289 38.30 25.44 13.13
N ALA A 290 39.47 24.82 12.91
CA ALA A 290 39.60 23.70 11.98
C ALA A 290 38.70 22.51 12.35
N ASP A 291 38.58 22.21 13.64
CA ASP A 291 37.73 21.16 14.20
C ASP A 291 36.23 21.41 13.93
N LEU A 292 35.76 22.64 14.19
CA LEU A 292 34.36 23.02 13.93
C LEU A 292 34.03 22.95 12.43
N LEU A 293 34.95 23.39 11.59
CA LEU A 293 34.76 23.38 10.14
C LEU A 293 34.84 21.97 9.55
N LEU A 294 35.65 21.08 10.14
CA LEU A 294 35.65 19.66 9.79
C LEU A 294 34.30 19.02 10.11
N LEU A 295 33.78 19.23 11.32
CA LEU A 295 32.47 18.72 11.73
C LEU A 295 31.34 19.28 10.85
N ALA A 296 31.37 20.58 10.57
CA ALA A 296 30.37 21.21 9.73
C ALA A 296 30.45 20.72 8.26
N ARG A 297 31.64 20.40 7.74
CA ARG A 297 31.81 19.74 6.43
C ARG A 297 31.31 18.30 6.42
N ALA A 298 31.51 17.56 7.51
CA ALA A 298 30.98 16.21 7.68
C ALA A 298 29.44 16.22 7.70
N ASP A 299 28.81 17.14 8.44
CA ASP A 299 27.36 17.33 8.46
C ASP A 299 26.80 17.71 7.08
N ALA A 300 27.57 18.52 6.34
CA ALA A 300 27.25 18.98 5.00
C ALA A 300 27.35 17.89 3.92
N GLY A 301 28.02 16.77 4.19
CA GLY A 301 28.29 15.71 3.23
C GLY A 301 29.29 16.09 2.13
N ARG A 302 30.20 17.06 2.37
CA ARG A 302 31.23 17.42 1.38
C ARG A 302 32.38 16.40 1.41
N GLU A 303 32.67 15.80 0.27
CA GLU A 303 33.83 14.93 0.10
C GLU A 303 35.07 15.76 -0.28
N GLY A 304 36.12 15.67 0.54
CA GLY A 304 37.48 15.96 0.09
C GLY A 304 37.94 14.90 -0.92
N LEU A 305 38.99 15.21 -1.68
CA LEU A 305 39.62 14.23 -2.58
C LEU A 305 40.05 13.00 -1.76
N ARG A 306 39.46 11.84 -2.07
CA ARG A 306 39.83 10.56 -1.46
C ARG A 306 40.94 9.91 -2.28
N GLU A 307 41.91 9.36 -1.59
CA GLU A 307 43.06 8.68 -2.17
C GLU A 307 43.42 7.43 -1.34
N GLU A 308 44.32 6.60 -1.88
CA GLU A 308 44.91 5.49 -1.12
C GLU A 308 45.86 6.07 -0.06
N VAL A 309 45.52 5.89 1.22
CA VAL A 309 46.28 6.43 2.35
C VAL A 309 46.85 5.27 3.16
N ASP A 310 48.16 5.29 3.40
CA ASP A 310 48.80 4.37 4.35
C ASP A 310 48.57 4.82 5.79
N LEU A 311 47.64 4.16 6.47
CA LEU A 311 47.26 4.51 7.83
C LEU A 311 48.42 4.32 8.83
N ALA A 312 49.38 3.43 8.55
CA ALA A 312 50.55 3.24 9.42
C ALA A 312 51.45 4.48 9.41
N ALA A 313 51.68 5.06 8.23
CA ALA A 313 52.45 6.29 8.07
C ALA A 313 51.76 7.47 8.79
N VAL A 314 50.45 7.62 8.59
CA VAL A 314 49.64 8.66 9.24
C VAL A 314 49.69 8.57 10.77
N VAL A 315 49.52 7.36 11.33
CA VAL A 315 49.56 7.15 12.78
C VAL A 315 50.97 7.40 13.34
N SER A 316 52.01 7.01 12.61
CA SER A 316 53.40 7.29 12.99
C SER A 316 53.68 8.80 13.01
N GLU A 317 53.18 9.55 12.03
CA GLU A 317 53.33 11.01 11.97
C GLU A 317 52.60 11.69 13.14
N ALA A 318 51.34 11.29 13.38
CA ALA A 318 50.55 11.81 14.51
C ALA A 318 51.21 11.53 15.88
N ALA A 319 51.81 10.35 16.04
CA ALA A 319 52.55 10.00 17.25
C ALA A 319 53.83 10.83 17.43
N ALA A 320 54.55 11.11 16.35
CA ALA A 320 55.74 11.96 16.37
C ALA A 320 55.40 13.41 16.76
N GLU A 321 54.30 13.96 16.24
CA GLU A 321 53.81 15.30 16.61
C GLU A 321 53.40 15.40 18.08
N ALA A 322 52.95 14.30 18.67
CA ALA A 322 52.54 14.24 20.07
C ALA A 322 53.74 14.11 21.04
N ALA A 323 54.95 13.82 20.55
CA ALA A 323 56.14 13.60 21.37
C ALA A 323 56.47 14.74 22.37
N PRO A 324 56.31 16.04 22.03
CA PRO A 324 56.54 17.13 22.99
C PRO A 324 55.53 17.13 24.15
N VAL A 325 54.30 16.68 23.91
CA VAL A 325 53.22 16.58 24.91
C VAL A 325 53.36 15.28 25.72
N ALA A 326 53.96 14.25 25.13
CA ALA A 326 54.30 13.00 25.80
C ALA A 326 55.47 13.11 26.80
N ALA A 327 56.00 14.32 27.06
CA ALA A 327 57.05 14.55 28.05
C ALA A 327 56.61 14.06 29.44
N GLY A 328 57.05 12.85 29.80
CA GLY A 328 56.66 12.16 31.04
C GLY A 328 55.81 10.90 30.85
N HIS A 329 55.41 10.52 29.63
CA HIS A 329 54.68 9.30 29.30
C HIS A 329 55.55 8.29 28.52
N ILE A 330 55.16 7.01 28.54
CA ILE A 330 55.73 5.99 27.66
C ILE A 330 54.75 5.78 26.50
N LEU A 331 55.07 6.31 25.31
CA LEU A 331 54.27 6.10 24.10
C LEU A 331 54.84 4.92 23.32
N SER A 332 54.09 3.81 23.29
CA SER A 332 54.45 2.57 22.60
C SER A 332 53.67 2.44 21.29
N LEU A 333 54.38 2.16 20.19
CA LEU A 333 53.79 1.98 18.85
C LEU A 333 53.94 0.52 18.41
N ASP A 334 52.82 -0.15 18.13
CA ASP A 334 52.71 -1.49 17.54
C ASP A 334 52.10 -1.35 16.14
N LEU A 335 52.93 -0.98 15.16
CA LEU A 335 52.55 -0.75 13.77
C LEU A 335 53.13 -1.85 12.87
N PRO A 336 52.41 -2.28 11.82
CA PRO A 336 52.92 -3.28 10.87
C PRO A 336 54.15 -2.75 10.12
N ASN A 337 55.17 -3.60 9.99
CA ASN A 337 56.42 -3.25 9.31
C ASN A 337 56.29 -3.37 7.78
N GLY A 338 56.28 -2.24 7.09
CA GLY A 338 56.38 -2.16 5.62
C GLY A 338 55.07 -2.39 4.86
N ASN A 339 55.11 -2.05 3.56
CA ASN A 339 54.03 -1.86 2.58
C ASN A 339 53.09 -3.06 2.30
N GLY A 340 52.73 -3.86 3.32
CA GLY A 340 51.69 -4.88 3.21
C GLY A 340 50.32 -4.22 3.20
N GLY A 341 49.54 -4.41 2.13
CA GLY A 341 48.29 -3.71 1.81
C GLY A 341 47.12 -3.80 2.82
N GLY A 342 47.34 -4.24 4.05
CA GLY A 342 46.34 -4.25 5.12
C GLY A 342 46.18 -2.92 5.87
N SER A 343 47.10 -1.95 5.71
CA SER A 343 46.99 -0.60 6.30
C SER A 343 46.49 0.47 5.32
N ILE A 344 46.27 0.12 4.04
CA ILE A 344 45.83 1.07 3.02
C ILE A 344 44.31 1.25 3.07
N VAL A 345 43.87 2.48 3.32
CA VAL A 345 42.45 2.86 3.36
C VAL A 345 42.17 3.92 2.31
N TYR A 346 40.97 3.93 1.75
CA TYR A 346 40.57 4.95 0.78
C TYR A 346 39.90 6.14 1.48
N GLY A 347 40.60 7.26 1.58
CA GLY A 347 40.20 8.35 2.46
C GLY A 347 40.87 9.69 2.18
N VAL A 348 40.56 10.67 3.02
CA VAL A 348 41.19 11.99 2.99
C VAL A 348 42.31 12.00 4.02
N SER A 349 43.57 12.09 3.57
CA SER A 349 44.76 11.97 4.43
C SER A 349 44.71 12.89 5.66
N ASP A 350 44.42 14.19 5.45
CA ASP A 350 44.31 15.17 6.54
C ASP A 350 43.24 14.82 7.60
N ASP A 351 42.11 14.25 7.17
CA ASP A 351 41.01 13.89 8.09
C ASP A 351 41.42 12.67 8.94
N LEU A 352 42.11 11.69 8.33
CA LEU A 352 42.63 10.51 9.01
C LEU A 352 43.76 10.84 9.97
N HIS A 353 44.68 11.74 9.59
CA HIS A 353 45.70 12.28 10.48
C HIS A 353 45.07 12.93 11.70
N ARG A 354 44.06 13.79 11.47
CA ARG A 354 43.34 14.46 12.55
C ARG A 354 42.62 13.49 13.48
N LEU A 355 42.07 12.39 12.95
CA LEU A 355 41.49 11.32 13.76
C LEU A 355 42.56 10.67 14.66
N ALA A 356 43.70 10.30 14.10
CA ALA A 356 44.79 9.68 14.86
C ALA A 356 45.35 10.63 15.94
N SER A 357 45.65 11.87 15.58
CA SER A 357 46.14 12.89 16.52
C SER A 357 45.16 13.12 17.67
N ASN A 358 43.84 13.19 17.41
CA ASN A 358 42.85 13.38 18.45
C ASN A 358 42.79 12.21 19.44
N LEU A 359 42.91 10.97 18.97
CA LEU A 359 42.95 9.80 19.85
C LEU A 359 44.21 9.78 20.73
N ILE A 360 45.37 10.07 20.14
CA ILE A 360 46.66 10.09 20.84
C ILE A 360 46.73 11.24 21.84
N GLU A 361 46.36 12.47 21.45
CA GLU A 361 46.31 13.62 22.38
C GLU A 361 45.32 13.35 23.52
N ASN A 362 44.15 12.74 23.24
CA ASN A 362 43.18 12.40 24.27
C ASN A 362 43.76 11.40 25.29
N ALA A 363 44.45 10.37 24.83
CA ALA A 363 45.12 9.41 25.71
C ALA A 363 46.21 10.10 26.56
N LEU A 364 47.06 10.92 25.97
CA LEU A 364 48.16 11.59 26.70
C LEU A 364 47.65 12.59 27.74
N VAL A 365 46.64 13.40 27.41
CA VAL A 365 46.11 14.44 28.31
C VAL A 365 45.35 13.85 29.51
N HIS A 366 44.65 12.74 29.30
CA HIS A 366 43.75 12.16 30.32
C HIS A 366 44.37 11.01 31.12
N THR A 367 45.61 10.64 30.81
CA THR A 367 46.36 9.61 31.56
C THR A 367 47.36 10.29 32.49
N PRO A 368 47.60 9.80 33.72
CA PRO A 368 48.62 10.37 34.62
C PRO A 368 50.04 10.24 34.06
N PRO A 369 50.99 11.13 34.40
CA PRO A 369 52.39 10.97 34.01
C PRO A 369 52.98 9.62 34.45
N ALA A 370 54.01 9.16 33.75
CA ALA A 370 54.73 7.89 33.91
C ALA A 370 53.91 6.62 33.62
N THR A 371 52.81 6.76 32.88
CA THR A 371 51.98 5.66 32.40
C THR A 371 52.20 5.38 30.93
N GLU A 372 51.89 4.16 30.52
CA GLU A 372 51.97 3.73 29.13
C GLU A 372 50.70 4.09 28.34
N VAL A 373 50.91 4.62 27.14
CA VAL A 373 49.89 4.76 26.10
C VAL A 373 50.33 3.87 24.93
N MET A 374 49.49 2.89 24.57
CA MET A 374 49.75 1.94 23.49
C MET A 374 48.91 2.31 22.28
N VAL A 375 49.57 2.56 21.15
CA VAL A 375 48.93 2.75 19.85
C VAL A 375 49.24 1.55 18.98
N ARG A 376 48.20 0.87 18.51
CA ARG A 376 48.32 -0.37 17.76
C ARG A 376 47.50 -0.30 16.50
N LEU A 377 48.10 -0.65 15.38
CA LEU A 377 47.41 -0.77 14.09
C LEU A 377 47.43 -2.23 13.66
N ARG A 378 46.25 -2.80 13.42
CA ARG A 378 46.08 -4.15 12.88
C ARG A 378 45.23 -4.10 11.63
N SER A 379 45.31 -5.15 10.85
CA SER A 379 44.43 -5.37 9.72
C SER A 379 43.77 -6.73 9.84
N ASP A 380 42.49 -6.80 9.51
CA ASP A 380 41.79 -8.04 9.20
C ASP A 380 41.36 -8.05 7.73
N ASP A 381 40.66 -9.10 7.29
CA ASP A 381 40.25 -9.27 5.89
C ASP A 381 39.33 -8.16 5.35
N ALA A 382 38.72 -7.35 6.23
CA ALA A 382 37.71 -6.35 5.87
C ALA A 382 38.04 -4.93 6.33
N ALA A 383 38.90 -4.75 7.33
CA ALA A 383 39.19 -3.43 7.91
C ALA A 383 40.61 -3.27 8.45
N ALA A 384 41.09 -2.02 8.41
CA ALA A 384 42.19 -1.54 9.22
C ALA A 384 41.64 -1.11 10.58
N VAL A 385 42.26 -1.59 11.65
CA VAL A 385 41.82 -1.42 13.04
C VAL A 385 42.89 -0.66 13.81
N LEU A 386 42.60 0.60 14.12
CA LEU A 386 43.44 1.46 14.96
C LEU A 386 42.93 1.40 16.40
N GLU A 387 43.78 0.94 17.31
CA GLU A 387 43.53 0.89 18.75
C GLU A 387 44.45 1.88 19.47
N VAL A 388 43.87 2.72 20.33
CA VAL A 388 44.61 3.57 21.26
C VAL A 388 44.17 3.23 22.67
N SER A 389 45.09 2.67 23.47
CA SER A 389 44.83 2.19 24.83
C SER A 389 45.65 2.97 25.85
N ASP A 390 45.03 3.35 26.96
CA ASP A 390 45.70 3.97 28.10
C ASP A 390 45.60 3.12 29.38
N ALA A 391 46.43 3.46 30.37
CA ALA A 391 46.42 2.90 31.73
C ALA A 391 45.91 3.93 32.77
N GLY A 392 45.02 4.83 32.34
CA GLY A 392 44.48 5.92 33.15
C GLY A 392 43.32 5.49 34.04
N PRO A 393 42.58 6.45 34.65
CA PRO A 393 41.44 6.15 35.52
C PRO A 393 40.22 5.57 34.78
N GLY A 394 40.27 5.46 33.46
CA GLY A 394 39.16 5.06 32.62
C GLY A 394 38.05 6.11 32.52
N ILE A 395 37.02 5.81 31.73
CA ILE A 395 35.84 6.67 31.54
C ILE A 395 34.67 6.14 32.37
N SER A 396 34.01 7.02 33.12
CA SER A 396 32.85 6.69 33.96
C SER A 396 31.67 6.19 33.12
N GLY A 397 30.85 5.29 33.68
CA GLY A 397 29.73 4.68 32.96
C GLY A 397 28.76 5.70 32.34
N GLU A 398 28.43 6.78 33.07
CA GLU A 398 27.55 7.85 32.59
C GLU A 398 28.09 8.62 31.38
N LEU A 399 29.42 8.69 31.23
CA LEU A 399 30.06 9.44 30.16
C LEU A 399 30.29 8.57 28.91
N ARG A 400 30.37 7.24 29.05
CA ARG A 400 30.66 6.30 27.94
C ARG A 400 29.69 6.43 26.78
N ASP A 401 28.39 6.57 27.05
CA ASP A 401 27.36 6.66 26.01
C ASP A 401 27.38 7.98 25.23
N ARG A 402 27.98 9.02 25.84
CA ARG A 402 27.92 10.40 25.33
C ARG A 402 29.29 10.99 24.99
N ILE A 403 30.38 10.25 25.20
CA ILE A 403 31.75 10.75 25.05
C ILE A 403 32.07 11.21 23.62
N PHE A 404 31.37 10.67 22.63
CA PHE A 404 31.50 11.05 21.22
C PHE A 404 30.55 12.19 20.80
N GLU A 405 29.71 12.72 21.70
CA GLU A 405 28.90 13.91 21.45
C GLU A 405 29.75 15.20 21.50
N ARG A 406 29.31 16.24 20.79
CA ARG A 406 30.01 17.53 20.74
C ARG A 406 29.99 18.22 22.10
N PHE A 407 31.14 18.80 22.48
CA PHE A 407 31.33 19.58 23.71
C PHE A 407 31.16 18.78 25.02
N VAL A 408 31.09 17.44 24.95
CA VAL A 408 31.05 16.60 26.14
C VAL A 408 32.43 16.51 26.78
N ARG A 409 32.47 16.63 28.12
CA ARG A 409 33.69 16.62 28.94
C ARG A 409 33.45 15.85 30.24
N GLY A 410 34.47 15.17 30.75
CA GLY A 410 34.44 14.56 32.08
C GLY A 410 34.54 15.61 33.20
N HIS A 411 34.02 15.28 34.39
CA HIS A 411 34.10 16.12 35.58
C HIS A 411 35.43 15.87 36.33
N GLY A 412 36.24 16.92 36.55
CA GLY A 412 37.47 16.85 37.38
C GLY A 412 38.48 17.99 37.16
N GLU A 413 39.39 18.20 38.11
CA GLU A 413 40.42 19.26 38.09
C GLU A 413 41.43 19.15 36.93
N ARG A 414 41.54 17.97 36.32
CA ARG A 414 42.34 17.69 35.11
C ARG A 414 41.59 18.00 33.80
N ALA A 415 40.42 18.65 33.87
CA ALA A 415 39.64 19.05 32.70
C ALA A 415 40.28 20.16 31.84
N GLY A 416 41.39 20.77 32.28
CA GLY A 416 42.06 21.85 31.55
C GLY A 416 42.89 21.35 30.36
N GLY A 417 42.27 21.12 29.19
CA GLY A 417 43.06 20.77 28.01
C GLY A 417 42.32 20.67 26.68
N GLY A 418 41.06 20.20 26.66
CA GLY A 418 40.32 19.94 25.41
C GLY A 418 39.11 20.85 25.17
N SER A 419 38.62 20.86 23.93
CA SER A 419 37.38 21.55 23.51
C SER A 419 36.11 20.70 23.66
N GLY A 420 36.27 19.39 23.90
CA GLY A 420 35.18 18.42 23.80
C GLY A 420 34.78 18.09 22.36
N LEU A 421 35.58 18.47 21.36
CA LEU A 421 35.32 18.17 19.94
C LEU A 421 36.14 16.99 19.40
N GLY A 422 37.27 16.64 20.05
CA GLY A 422 38.21 15.65 19.51
C GLY A 422 37.57 14.28 19.24
N LEU A 423 36.87 13.71 20.22
CA LEU A 423 36.21 12.41 20.04
C LEU A 423 34.98 12.47 19.11
N ALA A 424 34.28 13.61 19.07
CA ALA A 424 33.23 13.84 18.07
C ALA A 424 33.78 13.87 16.63
N ILE A 425 34.99 14.39 16.44
CA ILE A 425 35.71 14.36 15.15
C ILE A 425 36.11 12.94 14.78
N VAL A 426 36.67 12.18 15.74
CA VAL A 426 37.03 10.77 15.51
C VAL A 426 35.82 10.01 14.97
N ARG A 427 34.66 10.16 15.61
CA ARG A 427 33.40 9.55 15.16
C ARG A 427 32.99 10.03 13.77
N ALA A 428 32.93 11.35 13.54
CA ALA A 428 32.50 11.91 12.27
C ALA A 428 33.43 11.49 11.10
N VAL A 429 34.74 11.44 11.33
CA VAL A 429 35.72 11.00 10.34
C VAL A 429 35.58 9.50 10.09
N ALA A 430 35.46 8.66 11.13
CA ALA A 430 35.28 7.23 10.97
C ALA A 430 34.00 6.90 10.16
N GLU A 431 32.87 7.48 10.54
CA GLU A 431 31.58 7.27 9.86
C GLU A 431 31.63 7.74 8.40
N ARG A 432 32.27 8.89 8.12
CA ARG A 432 32.45 9.41 6.75
C ARG A 432 33.34 8.51 5.89
N HIS A 433 34.26 7.77 6.50
CA HIS A 433 35.10 6.79 5.81
C HIS A 433 34.44 5.40 5.72
N GLY A 434 33.18 5.26 6.13
CA GLY A 434 32.44 3.98 6.12
C GLY A 434 32.82 3.04 7.27
N GLY A 435 33.49 3.58 8.29
CA GLY A 435 33.98 2.86 9.46
C GLY A 435 33.17 3.13 10.73
N THR A 436 33.68 2.61 11.85
CA THR A 436 33.10 2.78 13.18
C THR A 436 34.16 3.16 14.21
N VAL A 437 33.72 3.74 15.34
CA VAL A 437 34.54 3.94 16.53
C VAL A 437 33.83 3.39 17.75
N GLU A 438 34.56 2.68 18.60
CA GLU A 438 34.07 2.07 19.83
C GLU A 438 34.97 2.44 21.01
N LEU A 439 34.39 2.42 22.22
CA LEU A 439 35.09 2.64 23.48
C LEU A 439 34.90 1.41 24.38
N ASP A 440 36.02 0.83 24.78
CA ASP A 440 36.10 -0.27 25.73
C ASP A 440 37.03 0.05 26.90
N SER A 441 37.07 -0.85 27.87
CA SER A 441 38.06 -0.80 28.94
C SER A 441 39.39 -1.40 28.46
N SER A 442 40.50 -0.73 28.78
CA SER A 442 41.84 -1.24 28.51
C SER A 442 42.18 -2.38 29.48
N GLU A 443 42.95 -3.37 29.03
CA GLU A 443 43.50 -4.43 29.88
C GLU A 443 44.46 -3.86 30.94
N ALA A 444 45.02 -2.68 30.67
CA ALA A 444 45.85 -1.92 31.61
C ALA A 444 45.04 -1.08 32.61
N GLY A 445 43.70 -1.17 32.61
CA GLY A 445 42.82 -0.49 33.57
C GLY A 445 42.23 0.85 33.12
N GLY A 446 42.72 1.42 32.01
CA GLY A 446 42.24 2.68 31.44
C GLY A 446 41.18 2.52 30.34
N SER A 447 41.24 3.37 29.32
CA SER A 447 40.30 3.34 28.18
C SER A 447 40.96 2.75 26.93
N ARG A 448 40.16 2.14 26.07
CA ARG A 448 40.58 1.64 24.75
C ARG A 448 39.62 2.18 23.69
N PHE A 449 40.14 3.02 22.80
CA PHE A 449 39.40 3.48 21.64
C PHE A 449 39.78 2.63 20.43
N THR A 450 38.78 2.09 19.75
CA THR A 450 38.97 1.21 18.59
C THR A 450 38.28 1.83 17.38
N VAL A 451 39.04 2.21 16.37
CA VAL A 451 38.52 2.70 15.08
C VAL A 451 38.70 1.63 14.02
N ARG A 452 37.62 1.28 13.32
CA ARG A 452 37.61 0.30 12.24
C ARG A 452 37.31 1.00 10.92
N LEU A 453 38.23 0.97 9.97
CA LEU A 453 38.06 1.57 8.63
C LEU A 453 38.09 0.49 7.54
N PRO A 454 37.20 0.52 6.54
CA PRO A 454 37.24 -0.44 5.44
C PRO A 454 38.56 -0.35 4.66
N VAL A 455 39.21 -1.49 4.41
CA VAL A 455 40.35 -1.57 3.49
C VAL A 455 39.84 -1.85 2.10
N GLU A 456 40.18 -1.00 1.13
CA GLU A 456 39.82 -1.26 -0.25
C GLU A 456 40.83 -2.24 -0.84
N ARG A 457 40.41 -3.48 -1.13
CA ARG A 457 41.20 -4.36 -1.99
C ARG A 457 41.35 -3.64 -3.32
N SER A 458 42.57 -3.33 -3.71
CA SER A 458 42.91 -2.84 -5.05
C SER A 458 42.24 -3.70 -6.12
N ALA A 459 41.04 -3.31 -6.53
CA ALA A 459 40.33 -3.85 -7.66
C ALA A 459 40.68 -2.94 -8.83
N ARG A 460 41.83 -3.21 -9.48
CA ARG A 460 42.11 -2.79 -10.86
C ARG A 460 43.46 -3.36 -11.35
N THR A 461 43.45 -4.60 -11.84
CA THR A 461 44.05 -4.82 -13.16
C THR A 461 42.92 -4.50 -14.14
N PRO A 462 43.03 -3.47 -14.99
CA PRO A 462 42.11 -3.36 -16.11
C PRO A 462 42.31 -4.64 -16.92
N ASP A 463 41.23 -5.36 -17.22
CA ASP A 463 41.20 -6.41 -18.23
C ASP A 463 41.57 -5.76 -19.56
N VAL A 464 42.88 -5.64 -19.82
CA VAL A 464 43.41 -5.35 -21.15
C VAL A 464 43.17 -6.63 -21.92
N ARG A 465 41.96 -6.73 -22.46
CA ARG A 465 41.62 -7.64 -23.54
C ARG A 465 42.74 -7.48 -24.58
N PRO A 466 43.56 -8.51 -24.86
CA PRO A 466 44.61 -8.37 -25.85
C PRO A 466 43.95 -8.00 -27.17
N LEU A 467 44.32 -6.83 -27.73
CA LEU A 467 43.92 -6.45 -29.07
C LEU A 467 44.32 -7.59 -30.01
N ARG A 468 43.32 -8.18 -30.66
CA ARG A 468 43.51 -9.08 -31.79
C ARG A 468 44.41 -8.36 -32.81
N PRO A 469 45.53 -8.95 -33.25
CA PRO A 469 46.33 -8.33 -34.30
C PRO A 469 45.51 -8.22 -35.60
N PRO A 470 45.74 -7.17 -36.41
CA PRO A 470 45.03 -7.00 -37.67
C PRO A 470 45.33 -8.16 -38.62
N ALA A 471 44.29 -8.69 -39.25
CA ALA A 471 44.41 -9.73 -40.26
C ALA A 471 45.27 -9.22 -41.44
N THR A 472 46.35 -9.93 -41.71
CA THR A 472 47.15 -9.75 -42.93
C THR A 472 46.30 -10.08 -44.16
N PRO A 473 46.36 -9.25 -45.23
CA PRO A 473 45.70 -9.59 -46.48
C PRO A 473 46.44 -10.77 -47.14
N SER A 474 45.68 -11.85 -47.38
CA SER A 474 46.12 -12.99 -48.19
C SER A 474 46.44 -12.52 -49.61
N ALA A 475 47.71 -12.62 -49.98
CA ALA A 475 48.17 -12.51 -51.36
C ALA A 475 47.87 -13.80 -52.13
N GLY A 476 47.14 -13.66 -53.23
CA GLY A 476 47.33 -14.39 -54.49
C GLY A 476 46.91 -15.86 -54.59
N ALA A 477 45.88 -16.13 -55.40
CA ALA A 477 46.01 -16.80 -56.70
C ALA A 477 44.69 -16.71 -57.48
#